data_AF-A0A356P970-F1
#
_entry.id   AF-A0A356P970-F1
#
_cell.length_a   1.000
_cell.length_b   1.000
_cell.length_c   1.000
_cell.angle_alpha   90.00
_cell.angle_beta   90.00
_cell.angle_gamma   90.00
#
_symmetry.space_group_name_H-M   'P 1'
#
loop_
_entity.id
_entity.type
_entity.pdbx_description
1 polymer ?
#
loop_
_entity_poly.entity_id
_entity_poly.type
_entity_poly.pdbx_seq_one_letter_code
_entity_poly.pdbx_strand_id
1 'polypeptide(L)'
;MPPITMIEKLLATFNNPYKRHVGKHTRKFNLRAIQKAKNESQKRLWLSASIASEELVAALLQLNSKINLEPFNKRLLKEAIDKKQVLAVLRAYLSAVVVLISTYKDTVLTSTALTEQNFLQAWCWVFEYQPEDMKIFDEILLTAYSQFGTIGLMKETGKIMADNFYQETSELTSEEITVLEGILLNDVSGILQYLKQPSK
;
A
#
# COMPACT_ATOMS: atom_id res chain seq x y z
N MET A 1 17.94 8.17 16.89
CA MET A 1 16.75 7.57 17.53
C MET A 1 16.43 6.27 16.79
N PRO A 2 16.28 5.11 17.46
CA PRO A 2 15.98 3.86 16.78
C PRO A 2 14.58 3.92 16.12
N PRO A 3 14.38 3.39 14.91
CA PRO A 3 13.09 3.43 14.21
C PRO A 3 11.98 2.70 14.97
N ILE A 4 12.33 1.67 15.76
CA ILE A 4 11.41 0.92 16.62
C ILE A 4 10.77 1.84 17.68
N THR A 5 11.56 2.75 18.25
CA THR A 5 11.10 3.67 19.30
C THR A 5 10.20 4.79 18.78
N MET A 6 10.30 5.12 17.49
CA MET A 6 9.40 6.06 16.82
C MET A 6 8.04 5.42 16.53
N ILE A 7 8.04 4.17 16.08
CA ILE A 7 6.82 3.38 15.84
C ILE A 7 6.08 3.14 17.17
N GLU A 8 6.77 2.81 18.25
CA GLU A 8 6.16 2.61 19.57
C GLU A 8 5.53 3.89 20.13
N LYS A 9 6.18 5.05 19.97
CA LYS A 9 5.64 6.35 20.40
C LYS A 9 4.46 6.82 19.53
N LEU A 10 4.43 6.46 18.26
CA LEU A 10 3.29 6.65 17.36
C LEU A 10 2.16 5.63 17.58
N LEU A 11 2.33 4.63 18.44
CA LEU A 11 1.28 3.65 18.76
C LEU A 11 0.67 3.89 20.15
N ALA A 12 1.40 4.53 21.06
CA ALA A 12 0.96 4.80 22.43
C ALA A 12 -0.13 5.89 22.56
N THR A 13 -0.40 6.66 21.51
CA THR A 13 -1.29 7.84 21.56
C THR A 13 -2.73 7.60 21.11
N PHE A 14 -3.15 6.37 20.77
CA PHE A 14 -4.28 6.19 19.85
C PHE A 14 -5.43 5.29 20.37
N ASN A 15 -6.56 5.93 20.74
CA ASN A 15 -7.79 5.31 21.29
C ASN A 15 -8.83 4.84 20.25
N ASN A 16 -8.52 4.79 18.94
CA ASN A 16 -9.49 4.41 17.90
C ASN A 16 -9.32 2.93 17.47
N PRO A 17 -10.38 2.09 17.51
CA PRO A 17 -10.29 0.66 17.17
C PRO A 17 -9.78 0.39 15.75
N TYR A 18 -10.08 1.27 14.78
CA TYR A 18 -9.62 1.12 13.39
C TYR A 18 -8.10 1.32 13.26
N LYS A 19 -7.51 2.26 14.01
CA LYS A 19 -6.05 2.47 14.08
C LYS A 19 -5.33 1.24 14.63
N ARG A 20 -5.96 0.51 15.54
CA ARG A 20 -5.40 -0.71 16.13
C ARG A 20 -5.30 -1.84 15.11
N HIS A 21 -6.24 -1.96 14.18
CA HIS A 21 -6.20 -2.97 13.13
C HIS A 21 -5.13 -2.65 12.08
N VAL A 22 -5.16 -1.44 11.52
CA VAL A 22 -4.19 -0.99 10.52
C VAL A 22 -2.76 -1.12 11.07
N GLY A 23 -2.48 -0.51 12.22
CA GLY A 23 -1.15 -0.54 12.84
C GLY A 23 -0.68 -1.94 13.24
N LYS A 24 -1.59 -2.87 13.58
CA LYS A 24 -1.21 -4.26 13.89
C LYS A 24 -0.77 -5.02 12.64
N HIS A 25 -1.43 -4.81 11.50
CA HIS A 25 -1.08 -5.47 10.24
C HIS A 25 0.22 -4.90 9.68
N THR A 26 0.36 -3.58 9.64
CA THR A 26 1.55 -2.92 9.12
C THR A 26 2.77 -3.19 10.00
N ARG A 27 2.61 -3.29 11.33
CA ARG A 27 3.68 -3.76 12.22
C ARG A 27 4.15 -5.17 11.86
N LYS A 28 3.24 -6.10 11.52
CA LYS A 28 3.62 -7.45 11.08
C LYS A 28 4.35 -7.42 9.75
N PHE A 29 3.87 -6.63 8.79
CA PHE A 29 4.56 -6.43 7.50
C PHE A 29 5.97 -5.88 7.73
N ASN A 30 6.13 -4.87 8.58
CA ASN A 30 7.41 -4.26 8.91
C ASN A 30 8.38 -5.25 9.60
N LEU A 31 7.88 -6.08 10.53
CA LEU A 31 8.70 -7.13 11.15
C LEU A 31 9.17 -8.16 10.12
N ARG A 32 8.29 -8.58 9.20
CA ARG A 32 8.66 -9.49 8.12
C ARG A 32 9.62 -8.85 7.14
N ALA A 33 9.40 -7.58 6.77
CA ALA A 33 10.30 -6.82 5.91
C ALA A 33 11.72 -6.82 6.50
N ILE A 34 11.85 -6.54 7.80
CA ILE A 34 13.15 -6.57 8.50
C ILE A 34 13.74 -7.98 8.51
N GLN A 35 12.94 -9.02 8.79
CA GLN A 35 13.41 -10.41 8.81
C GLN A 35 13.84 -10.95 7.44
N LYS A 36 13.16 -10.53 6.37
CA LYS A 36 13.41 -11.01 5.01
C LYS A 36 14.59 -10.29 4.34
N ALA A 37 14.94 -9.10 4.83
CA ALA A 37 15.85 -8.20 4.12
C ALA A 37 17.29 -8.68 4.24
N LYS A 38 17.94 -8.83 3.09
CA LYS A 38 19.37 -9.17 2.99
C LYS A 38 20.25 -7.94 2.80
N ASN A 39 19.66 -6.80 2.44
CA ASN A 39 20.34 -5.51 2.32
C ASN A 39 19.39 -4.36 2.66
N GLU A 40 19.95 -3.16 2.82
CA GLU A 40 19.17 -1.97 3.17
C GLU A 40 18.21 -1.53 2.08
N SER A 41 18.52 -1.76 0.79
CA SER A 41 17.60 -1.45 -0.32
C SER A 41 16.31 -2.27 -0.25
N GLN A 42 16.41 -3.57 0.00
CA GLN A 42 15.27 -4.46 0.21
C GLN A 42 14.43 -4.00 1.41
N LYS A 43 15.09 -3.69 2.53
CA LYS A 43 14.43 -3.21 3.74
C LYS A 43 13.69 -1.89 3.51
N ARG A 44 14.34 -0.91 2.86
CA ARG A 44 13.74 0.38 2.53
C ARG A 44 12.55 0.21 1.60
N LEU A 45 12.66 -0.60 0.56
CA LEU A 45 11.56 -0.89 -0.35
C LEU A 45 10.30 -1.35 0.40
N TRP A 46 10.43 -2.42 1.20
CA TRP A 46 9.28 -3.03 1.83
C TRP A 46 8.72 -2.19 2.97
N LEU A 47 9.58 -1.53 3.76
CA LEU A 47 9.12 -0.62 4.81
C LEU A 47 8.40 0.59 4.22
N SER A 48 8.95 1.23 3.18
CA SER A 48 8.32 2.38 2.54
C SER A 48 6.99 1.99 1.89
N ALA A 49 6.90 0.83 1.22
CA ALA A 49 5.64 0.34 0.69
C ALA A 49 4.61 0.05 1.79
N SER A 50 5.04 -0.55 2.91
CA SER A 50 4.14 -0.77 4.05
C SER A 50 3.62 0.54 4.63
N ILE A 51 4.47 1.56 4.78
CA ILE A 51 4.10 2.88 5.31
C ILE A 51 3.13 3.58 4.34
N ALA A 52 3.41 3.57 3.03
CA ALA A 52 2.53 4.14 2.02
C ALA A 52 1.10 3.54 2.11
N SER A 53 1.02 2.21 2.17
CA SER A 53 -0.28 1.53 2.33
C SER A 53 -0.98 1.85 3.66
N GLU A 54 -0.22 2.00 4.75
CA GLU A 54 -0.74 2.38 6.05
C GLU A 54 -1.33 3.79 6.04
N GLU A 55 -0.58 4.77 5.52
CA GLU A 55 -0.98 6.17 5.50
C GLU A 55 -2.23 6.37 4.63
N LEU A 56 -2.32 5.67 3.50
CA LEU A 56 -3.52 5.70 2.65
C LEU A 56 -4.73 5.09 3.35
N VAL A 57 -4.60 3.90 3.92
CA VAL A 57 -5.72 3.25 4.62
C VAL A 57 -6.16 4.08 5.83
N ALA A 58 -5.22 4.67 6.56
CA ALA A 58 -5.53 5.60 7.64
C ALA A 58 -6.30 6.81 7.12
N ALA A 59 -5.92 7.38 5.96
CA ALA A 59 -6.64 8.49 5.34
C ALA A 59 -8.05 8.10 4.91
N LEU A 60 -8.23 6.95 4.24
CA LEU A 60 -9.54 6.46 3.78
C LEU A 60 -10.52 6.25 4.93
N LEU A 61 -10.00 5.82 6.09
CA LEU A 61 -10.74 5.63 7.33
C LEU A 61 -10.86 6.92 8.17
N GLN A 62 -10.44 8.07 7.64
CA GLN A 62 -10.48 9.39 8.30
C GLN A 62 -9.72 9.42 9.64
N LEU A 63 -8.61 8.69 9.73
CA LEU A 63 -7.81 8.50 10.94
C LEU A 63 -6.59 9.42 10.94
N ASN A 64 -6.66 10.67 11.46
CA ASN A 64 -5.57 11.68 11.48
C ASN A 64 -4.37 11.33 10.56
N SER A 65 -4.58 11.46 9.25
CA SER A 65 -3.56 11.17 8.24
C SER A 65 -3.01 12.47 7.67
N LYS A 66 -1.79 12.41 7.14
CA LYS A 66 -1.16 13.51 6.41
C LYS A 66 -1.64 13.61 4.96
N ILE A 67 -2.26 12.55 4.45
CA ILE A 67 -2.77 12.48 3.09
C ILE A 67 -4.14 13.14 3.04
N ASN A 68 -4.31 14.07 2.10
CA ASN A 68 -5.61 14.68 1.82
C ASN A 68 -6.42 13.80 0.85
N LEU A 69 -7.55 13.26 1.31
CA LEU A 69 -8.52 12.48 0.52
C LEU A 69 -9.90 13.16 0.50
N GLU A 70 -9.94 14.48 0.37
CA GLU A 70 -11.18 15.27 0.37
C GLU A 70 -12.32 14.70 -0.49
N PRO A 71 -12.10 14.22 -1.73
CA PRO A 71 -13.18 13.63 -2.53
C PRO A 71 -13.87 12.43 -1.86
N PHE A 72 -13.13 11.61 -1.11
CA PHE A 72 -13.66 10.44 -0.40
C PHE A 72 -14.43 10.80 0.88
N ASN A 73 -14.26 12.00 1.41
CA ASN A 73 -15.00 12.45 2.60
C ASN A 73 -16.51 12.57 2.33
N LYS A 74 -16.91 12.62 1.06
CA LYS A 74 -18.32 12.58 0.64
C LYS A 74 -18.95 11.19 0.80
N ARG A 75 -18.14 10.12 0.84
CA ARG A 75 -18.63 8.75 1.01
C ARG A 75 -18.86 8.42 2.47
N LEU A 76 -19.98 7.75 2.75
CA LEU A 76 -20.29 7.25 4.09
C LEU A 76 -19.53 5.96 4.36
N LEU A 77 -18.74 5.94 5.44
CA LEU A 77 -18.08 4.73 5.92
C LEU A 77 -19.10 3.69 6.40
N LYS A 78 -18.76 2.41 6.24
CA LYS A 78 -19.51 1.31 6.85
C LYS A 78 -19.43 1.43 8.38
N GLU A 79 -20.52 1.08 9.07
CA GLU A 79 -20.61 1.15 10.53
C GLU A 79 -19.61 0.23 11.22
N ALA A 80 -19.31 -0.92 10.60
CA ALA A 80 -18.32 -1.87 11.08
C ALA A 80 -17.40 -2.28 9.92
N ILE A 81 -16.10 -2.12 10.16
CA ILE A 81 -15.04 -2.53 9.23
C ILE A 81 -14.18 -3.56 9.97
N ASP A 82 -14.12 -4.77 9.42
CA ASP A 82 -13.38 -5.87 10.00
C ASP A 82 -11.91 -5.92 9.52
N LYS A 83 -11.13 -6.84 10.13
CA LYS A 83 -9.71 -7.02 9.80
C LYS A 83 -9.48 -7.46 8.33
N LYS A 84 -10.42 -8.22 7.75
CA LYS A 84 -10.26 -8.77 6.40
C LYS A 84 -10.44 -7.66 5.38
N GLN A 85 -11.41 -6.77 5.60
CA GLN A 85 -11.62 -5.58 4.78
C GLN A 85 -10.38 -4.67 4.81
N VAL A 86 -9.80 -4.43 5.99
CA VAL A 86 -8.55 -3.66 6.11
C VAL A 86 -7.40 -4.30 5.33
N LEU A 87 -7.22 -5.61 5.46
CA LEU A 87 -6.17 -6.34 4.73
C LEU A 87 -6.37 -6.34 3.22
N ALA A 88 -7.61 -6.49 2.75
CA ALA A 88 -7.94 -6.45 1.34
C ALA A 88 -7.54 -5.09 0.72
N VAL A 89 -7.84 -4.00 1.41
CA VAL A 89 -7.47 -2.66 0.93
C VAL A 89 -5.96 -2.42 0.98
N LEU A 90 -5.29 -2.82 2.07
CA LEU A 90 -3.82 -2.72 2.15
C LEU A 90 -3.15 -3.44 0.99
N ARG A 91 -3.57 -4.68 0.69
CA ARG A 91 -2.97 -5.49 -0.39
C ARG A 91 -3.36 -5.01 -1.78
N ALA A 92 -4.58 -4.54 -1.99
CA ALA A 92 -4.98 -3.93 -3.26
C ALA A 92 -4.09 -2.72 -3.57
N TYR A 93 -3.81 -1.87 -2.58
CA TYR A 93 -2.93 -0.73 -2.79
C TYR A 93 -1.46 -1.15 -2.97
N LEU A 94 -0.95 -2.09 -2.16
CA LEU A 94 0.39 -2.65 -2.35
C LEU A 94 0.56 -3.29 -3.73
N SER A 95 -0.49 -3.90 -4.27
CA SER A 95 -0.50 -4.42 -5.63
C SER A 95 -0.35 -3.31 -6.66
N ALA A 96 -1.10 -2.21 -6.53
CA ALA A 96 -0.93 -1.04 -7.39
C ALA A 96 0.49 -0.46 -7.32
N VAL A 97 1.07 -0.40 -6.11
CA VAL A 97 2.46 0.01 -5.91
C VAL A 97 3.43 -0.91 -6.66
N VAL A 98 3.28 -2.24 -6.58
CA VAL A 98 4.14 -3.17 -7.34
C VAL A 98 3.97 -3.03 -8.84
N VAL A 99 2.74 -2.93 -9.33
CA VAL A 99 2.48 -2.73 -10.76
C VAL A 99 3.23 -1.51 -11.25
N LEU A 100 3.13 -0.37 -10.54
CA LEU A 100 3.78 0.84 -10.99
C LEU A 100 5.30 0.80 -10.81
N ILE A 101 5.82 0.25 -9.70
CA ILE A 101 7.26 0.05 -9.51
C ILE A 101 7.86 -0.88 -10.57
N SER A 102 7.08 -1.81 -11.13
CA SER A 102 7.53 -2.72 -12.20
C SER A 102 7.95 -1.98 -13.47
N THR A 103 7.46 -0.76 -13.69
CA THR A 103 7.92 0.10 -14.80
C THR A 103 9.39 0.54 -14.64
N TYR A 104 9.94 0.44 -13.42
CA TYR A 104 11.34 0.69 -13.08
C TYR A 104 12.08 -0.59 -12.66
N LYS A 105 11.62 -1.75 -13.16
CA LYS A 105 12.10 -3.09 -12.80
C LYS A 105 13.62 -3.20 -12.71
N ASP A 106 14.36 -2.76 -13.73
CA ASP A 106 15.82 -2.90 -13.74
C ASP A 106 16.49 -2.16 -12.58
N THR A 107 16.01 -0.95 -12.27
CA THR A 107 16.52 -0.17 -11.13
C THR A 107 16.24 -0.88 -9.81
N VAL A 108 15.03 -1.41 -9.66
CA VAL A 108 14.57 -2.08 -8.43
C VAL A 108 15.32 -3.39 -8.22
N LEU A 109 15.40 -4.24 -9.24
CA LEU A 109 16.08 -5.54 -9.16
C LEU A 109 17.59 -5.38 -8.94
N THR A 110 18.21 -4.39 -9.60
CA THR A 110 19.64 -4.08 -9.39
C THR A 110 19.89 -3.58 -7.97
N SER A 111 19.11 -2.60 -7.48
CA SER A 111 19.31 -2.05 -6.14
C SER A 111 19.04 -3.08 -5.04
N THR A 112 18.03 -3.93 -5.23
CA THR A 112 17.68 -4.97 -4.26
C THR A 112 18.54 -6.23 -4.38
N ALA A 113 19.32 -6.39 -5.45
CA ALA A 113 20.05 -7.62 -5.78
C ALA A 113 19.14 -8.87 -5.76
N LEU A 114 17.92 -8.71 -6.30
CA LEU A 114 16.94 -9.79 -6.41
C LEU A 114 16.68 -10.11 -7.88
N THR A 115 16.42 -11.39 -8.16
CA THR A 115 15.72 -11.77 -9.39
C THR A 115 14.25 -11.42 -9.27
N GLU A 116 13.55 -11.27 -10.39
CA GLU A 116 12.11 -11.01 -10.40
C GLU A 116 11.31 -12.05 -9.61
N GLN A 117 11.60 -13.33 -9.80
CA GLN A 117 10.94 -14.41 -9.06
C GLN A 117 11.16 -14.27 -7.54
N ASN A 118 12.41 -14.01 -7.11
CA ASN A 118 12.73 -13.83 -5.70
C ASN A 118 12.10 -12.56 -5.12
N PHE A 119 11.99 -11.51 -5.94
CA PHE A 119 11.29 -10.28 -5.59
C PHE A 119 9.82 -10.54 -5.32
N LEU A 120 9.10 -11.18 -6.24
CA LEU A 120 7.67 -11.47 -6.09
C LEU A 120 7.40 -12.42 -4.93
N GLN A 121 8.25 -13.45 -4.76
CA GLN A 121 8.13 -14.37 -3.63
C GLN A 121 8.36 -13.66 -2.29
N ALA A 122 9.35 -12.76 -2.22
CA ALA A 122 9.58 -11.95 -1.03
C ALA A 122 8.42 -10.98 -0.77
N TRP A 123 7.90 -10.32 -1.82
CA TRP A 123 6.76 -9.42 -1.72
C TRP A 123 5.52 -10.12 -1.13
N CYS A 124 5.15 -11.27 -1.72
CA CYS A 124 4.01 -12.06 -1.26
C CYS A 124 4.20 -12.51 0.20
N TRP A 125 5.41 -12.93 0.57
CA TRP A 125 5.70 -13.37 1.94
C TRP A 125 5.66 -12.22 2.96
N VAL A 126 6.23 -11.06 2.63
CA VAL A 126 6.27 -9.90 3.53
C VAL A 126 4.86 -9.37 3.79
N PHE A 127 4.04 -9.25 2.74
CA PHE A 127 2.71 -8.65 2.80
C PHE A 127 1.56 -9.68 2.94
N GLU A 128 1.91 -10.93 3.20
CA GLU A 128 0.99 -12.06 3.41
C GLU A 128 -0.03 -12.25 2.28
N TYR A 129 0.37 -12.09 1.01
CA TYR A 129 -0.53 -12.29 -0.13
C TYR A 129 -1.11 -13.70 -0.11
N GLN A 130 -2.42 -13.78 -0.28
CA GLN A 130 -3.18 -15.02 -0.48
C GLN A 130 -3.43 -15.26 -1.97
N PRO A 131 -3.83 -16.48 -2.38
CA PRO A 131 -4.15 -16.77 -3.78
C PRO A 131 -5.18 -15.80 -4.39
N GLU A 132 -6.14 -15.34 -3.60
CA GLU A 132 -7.14 -14.36 -4.04
C GLU A 132 -6.52 -12.99 -4.33
N ASP A 133 -5.53 -12.56 -3.53
CA ASP A 133 -4.81 -11.31 -3.73
C ASP A 133 -3.97 -11.37 -5.02
N MET A 134 -3.37 -12.54 -5.31
CA MET A 134 -2.61 -12.78 -6.54
C MET A 134 -3.52 -12.75 -7.76
N LYS A 135 -4.71 -13.35 -7.66
CA LYS A 135 -5.72 -13.30 -8.72
C LYS A 135 -6.17 -11.87 -9.03
N ILE A 136 -6.41 -11.06 -7.99
CA ILE A 136 -6.73 -9.63 -8.15
C ILE A 136 -5.57 -8.90 -8.85
N PHE A 137 -4.33 -9.16 -8.44
CA PHE A 137 -3.15 -8.56 -9.06
C PHE A 137 -3.06 -8.91 -10.57
N ASP A 138 -3.09 -10.19 -10.91
CA ASP A 138 -2.83 -10.67 -12.28
C ASP A 138 -4.01 -10.36 -13.23
N GLU A 139 -5.24 -10.68 -12.81
CA GLU A 139 -6.40 -10.64 -13.71
C GLU A 139 -7.05 -9.25 -13.78
N ILE A 140 -7.00 -8.47 -12.70
CA ILE A 140 -7.72 -7.19 -12.59
C ILE A 140 -6.73 -6.03 -12.71
N LEU A 141 -5.79 -5.90 -11.78
CA LEU A 141 -4.99 -4.69 -11.66
C LEU A 141 -3.94 -4.56 -12.78
N LEU A 142 -3.24 -5.66 -13.10
CA LEU A 142 -2.28 -5.66 -14.19
C LEU A 142 -2.97 -5.46 -15.54
N THR A 143 -4.12 -6.10 -15.76
CA THR A 143 -4.95 -5.89 -16.96
C THR A 143 -5.40 -4.44 -17.09
N ALA A 144 -5.94 -3.84 -16.03
CA ALA A 144 -6.41 -2.45 -16.03
C ALA A 144 -5.27 -1.47 -16.33
N TYR A 145 -4.09 -1.70 -15.74
CA TYR A 145 -2.90 -0.92 -16.04
C TYR A 145 -2.48 -1.05 -17.51
N SER A 146 -2.49 -2.28 -18.05
CA SER A 146 -2.09 -2.52 -19.45
C SER A 146 -3.00 -1.83 -20.46
N GLN A 147 -4.30 -1.72 -20.15
CA GLN A 147 -5.30 -1.15 -21.05
C GLN A 147 -5.46 0.36 -20.90
N PHE A 148 -5.40 0.89 -19.68
CA PHE A 148 -5.78 2.26 -19.38
C PHE A 148 -4.75 2.99 -18.48
N GLY A 149 -3.55 2.46 -18.34
CA GLY A 149 -2.46 3.07 -17.56
C GLY A 149 -2.78 3.21 -16.07
N THR A 150 -2.17 4.21 -15.45
CA THR A 150 -2.31 4.53 -14.02
C THR A 150 -3.74 4.88 -13.62
N ILE A 151 -4.49 5.54 -14.49
CA ILE A 151 -5.91 5.85 -14.28
C ILE A 151 -6.72 4.56 -14.17
N GLY A 152 -6.53 3.60 -15.09
CA GLY A 152 -7.18 2.30 -15.02
C GLY A 152 -6.86 1.53 -13.76
N LEU A 153 -5.57 1.50 -13.41
CA LEU A 153 -5.08 0.87 -12.19
C LEU A 153 -5.77 1.44 -10.94
N MET A 154 -5.88 2.77 -10.84
CA MET A 154 -6.51 3.41 -9.68
C MET A 154 -8.04 3.33 -9.70
N LYS A 155 -8.67 3.21 -10.87
CA LYS A 155 -10.11 2.90 -10.96
C LYS A 155 -10.41 1.56 -10.29
N GLU A 156 -9.70 0.50 -10.66
CA GLU A 156 -9.94 -0.84 -10.09
C GLU A 156 -9.47 -0.94 -8.63
N THR A 157 -8.33 -0.34 -8.29
CA THR A 157 -7.83 -0.30 -6.90
C THR A 157 -8.80 0.47 -5.99
N GLY A 158 -9.27 1.63 -6.45
CA GLY A 158 -10.24 2.45 -5.73
C GLY A 158 -11.59 1.75 -5.57
N LYS A 159 -11.98 0.90 -6.52
CA LYS A 159 -13.23 0.13 -6.42
C LYS A 159 -13.15 -0.87 -5.27
N ILE A 160 -12.02 -1.57 -5.14
CA ILE A 160 -11.79 -2.46 -4.01
C ILE A 160 -11.80 -1.69 -2.69
N MET A 161 -11.22 -0.48 -2.64
CA MET A 161 -11.28 0.40 -1.47
C MET A 161 -12.74 0.73 -1.11
N ALA A 162 -13.54 1.12 -2.10
CA ALA A 162 -14.92 1.51 -1.86
C ALA A 162 -15.80 0.35 -1.43
N ASP A 163 -15.69 -0.79 -2.11
CA ASP A 163 -16.42 -2.02 -1.79
C ASP A 163 -16.13 -2.51 -0.36
N ASN A 164 -14.93 -2.24 0.17
CA ASN A 164 -14.55 -2.66 1.51
C ASN A 164 -14.88 -1.64 2.60
N PHE A 165 -14.73 -0.33 2.37
CA PHE A 165 -14.83 0.67 3.44
C PHE A 165 -16.09 1.54 3.42
N TYR A 166 -16.74 1.74 2.27
CA TYR A 166 -17.89 2.66 2.16
C TYR A 166 -19.20 1.90 1.97
N GLN A 167 -20.30 2.53 2.36
CA GLN A 167 -21.66 2.01 2.14
C GLN A 167 -22.04 2.08 0.66
N GLU A 168 -21.61 3.15 -0.01
CA GLU A 168 -21.80 3.34 -1.44
C GLU A 168 -20.68 2.67 -2.24
N THR A 169 -21.03 1.60 -2.95
CA THR A 169 -20.16 0.87 -3.89
C THR A 169 -20.29 1.39 -5.32
N SER A 170 -20.77 2.62 -5.49
CA SER A 170 -20.84 3.31 -6.78
C SER A 170 -19.43 3.47 -7.37
N GLU A 171 -19.36 3.55 -8.70
CA GLU A 171 -18.09 3.82 -9.38
C GLU A 171 -17.39 5.05 -8.80
N LEU A 172 -16.06 5.06 -8.82
CA LEU A 172 -15.31 6.23 -8.40
C LEU A 172 -15.54 7.38 -9.36
N THR A 173 -15.68 8.57 -8.78
CA THR A 173 -15.67 9.81 -9.53
C THR A 173 -14.27 10.08 -10.10
N SER A 174 -14.20 10.88 -11.16
CA SER A 174 -12.92 11.29 -11.74
C SER A 174 -12.02 12.02 -10.74
N GLU A 175 -12.61 12.78 -9.80
CA GLU A 175 -11.88 13.45 -8.72
C GLU A 175 -11.21 12.44 -7.78
N GLU A 176 -11.95 11.41 -7.36
CA GLU A 176 -11.43 10.35 -6.50
C GLU A 176 -10.29 9.57 -7.17
N ILE A 177 -10.44 9.24 -8.46
CA ILE A 177 -9.42 8.53 -9.23
C ILE A 177 -8.15 9.40 -9.35
N THR A 178 -8.31 10.68 -9.66
CA THR A 178 -7.18 11.62 -9.84
C THR A 178 -6.39 11.78 -8.53
N VAL A 179 -7.08 11.90 -7.39
CA VAL A 179 -6.42 12.01 -6.09
C VAL A 179 -5.67 10.71 -5.75
N LEU A 180 -6.29 9.56 -5.97
CA LEU A 180 -5.66 8.26 -5.75
C LEU A 180 -4.43 8.05 -6.63
N GLU A 181 -4.49 8.46 -7.90
CA GLU A 181 -3.36 8.42 -8.82
C GLU A 181 -2.22 9.32 -8.35
N GLY A 182 -2.52 10.56 -7.96
CA GLY A 182 -1.50 11.48 -7.43
C GLY A 182 -0.79 10.92 -6.20
N ILE A 183 -1.53 10.26 -5.29
CA ILE A 183 -0.94 9.59 -4.12
C ILE A 183 -0.04 8.44 -4.54
N LEU A 184 -0.52 7.54 -5.42
CA LEU A 184 0.29 6.42 -5.93
C LEU A 184 1.60 6.89 -6.58
N LEU A 185 1.54 7.90 -7.43
CA LEU A 185 2.72 8.46 -8.10
C LEU A 185 3.72 9.05 -7.10
N ASN A 186 3.23 9.77 -6.08
CA ASN A 186 4.06 10.34 -5.03
C ASN A 186 4.72 9.25 -4.19
N ASP A 187 3.98 8.22 -3.79
CA ASP A 187 4.49 7.12 -2.98
C ASP A 187 5.54 6.31 -3.73
N VAL A 188 5.28 5.98 -5.01
CA VAL A 188 6.26 5.27 -5.85
C VAL A 188 7.50 6.12 -6.10
N SER A 189 7.35 7.42 -6.36
CA SER A 189 8.49 8.34 -6.47
C SER A 189 9.32 8.35 -5.18
N GLY A 190 8.67 8.46 -4.01
CA GLY A 190 9.33 8.40 -2.71
C GLY A 190 10.09 7.09 -2.50
N ILE A 191 9.46 5.95 -2.78
CA ILE A 191 10.10 4.62 -2.70
C ILE A 191 11.35 4.56 -3.59
N LEU A 192 11.25 4.97 -4.84
CA LEU A 192 12.39 4.96 -5.78
C LEU A 192 13.51 5.90 -5.35
N GLN A 193 13.21 7.04 -4.72
CA GLN A 193 14.22 7.93 -4.15
C GLN A 193 14.94 7.29 -2.96
N TYR A 194 14.21 6.63 -2.05
CA TYR A 194 14.82 5.92 -0.92
C TYR A 194 15.73 4.77 -1.35
N LEU A 195 15.43 4.11 -2.47
CA LEU A 195 16.29 3.07 -3.06
C LEU A 195 17.62 3.60 -3.60
N LYS A 196 17.70 4.89 -3.96
CA LYS A 196 18.92 5.53 -4.49
C LYS A 196 19.83 6.09 -3.40
N GLN A 197 19.36 6.19 -2.15
CA GLN A 197 20.17 6.70 -1.06
C GLN A 197 21.30 5.70 -0.72
N PRO A 198 22.53 6.16 -0.45
CA PRO A 198 23.62 5.27 -0.07
C PRO A 198 23.28 4.49 1.21
N SER A 199 23.77 3.25 1.28
CA SER A 199 23.75 2.48 2.53
C SER A 199 24.83 3.07 3.44
N LYS A 200 24.44 3.56 4.61
CA LYS A 200 25.37 4.05 5.64
C LYS A 200 25.97 2.90 6.43
#